data_AF-A0A850DEL4-F1
#
_entry.id   AF-A0A850DEL4-F1
#
_cell.length_a   1.000
_cell.length_b   1.000
_cell.length_c   1.000
_cell.angle_alpha   90.00
_cell.angle_beta   90.00
_cell.angle_gamma   90.00
#
_symmetry.space_group_name_H-M   'P 1'
#
loop_
_entity.id
_entity.type
_entity.pdbx_description
1 polymer ?
#
loop_
_entity_poly.entity_id
_entity_poly.type
_entity_poly.pdbx_seq_one_letter_code
_entity_poly.pdbx_strand_id
1 'polypeptide(L)'
;MFLDAVIAHRRALGLAGVSMAWGLWDEADSNISGTMRQSDTDKFINRGMRPLSAADGMLLLDTARELDMATVTLMDMDFSVQHTDATTIPVVLRDQLTVARPRRRAALRPAAADAPARQLSALPAAEARAAVRDLVNDSLSESLGRVRGTTLPATTPLRDLGFDSLSAVELRNRLNAATGLRLSTTLVFDHPTVDAIIRHVEDMLGLADQPSDPRDQDDAEIRRLLTEIPIARLRRAGVVDMLLDLRDGADRAASGGPVDAADLATMDVESLVRLATRDITETL
;
A
#
# COMPACT_ATOMS: atom_id res chain seq x y z
N MET A 1 -14.08 -9.99 25.58
CA MET A 1 -14.66 -8.92 26.41
C MET A 1 -15.44 -9.42 27.62
N PHE A 2 -16.46 -10.30 27.51
CA PHE A 2 -17.15 -10.84 28.71
C PHE A 2 -16.22 -11.62 29.65
N LEU A 3 -15.39 -12.51 29.11
CA LEU A 3 -14.42 -13.28 29.90
C LEU A 3 -13.40 -12.38 30.61
N ASP A 4 -12.95 -11.30 29.96
CA ASP A 4 -12.03 -10.33 30.56
C ASP A 4 -12.66 -9.66 31.80
N ALA A 5 -13.93 -9.27 31.68
CA ALA A 5 -14.68 -8.67 32.79
C ALA A 5 -14.89 -9.67 33.96
N VAL A 6 -15.18 -10.94 33.65
CA VAL A 6 -15.31 -12.00 34.67
C VAL A 6 -13.99 -12.24 35.40
N ILE A 7 -12.88 -12.30 34.68
CA ILE A 7 -11.56 -12.51 35.28
C ILE A 7 -11.13 -11.29 36.11
N ALA A 8 -11.37 -10.08 35.62
CA ALA A 8 -11.12 -8.85 36.38
C ALA A 8 -11.91 -8.85 37.70
N HIS A 9 -13.19 -9.23 37.67
CA HIS A 9 -14.03 -9.34 38.87
C HIS A 9 -13.50 -10.41 39.84
N ARG A 10 -13.13 -11.60 39.35
CA ARG A 10 -12.56 -12.67 40.19
C ARG A 10 -11.27 -12.24 40.89
N ARG A 11 -10.38 -11.55 40.17
CA ARG A 11 -9.11 -11.07 40.74
C ARG A 11 -9.32 -9.96 41.76
N ALA A 12 -10.33 -9.10 41.59
CA ALA A 12 -10.72 -8.12 42.61
C ALA A 12 -11.19 -8.77 43.92
N LEU A 13 -11.68 -10.02 43.87
CA LEU A 13 -12.03 -10.83 45.03
C LEU A 13 -10.85 -11.68 45.57
N GLY A 14 -9.64 -11.47 45.07
CA GLY A 14 -8.44 -12.24 45.46
C GLY A 14 -8.38 -13.65 44.88
N LEU A 15 -9.22 -13.97 43.89
CA LEU A 15 -9.28 -15.29 43.27
C LEU A 15 -8.45 -15.32 41.98
N ALA A 16 -7.79 -16.45 41.74
CA ALA A 16 -7.03 -16.67 40.52
C ALA A 16 -7.93 -16.76 39.27
N GLY A 17 -7.39 -16.27 38.16
CA GLY A 17 -8.02 -16.31 36.85
C GLY A 17 -7.19 -15.56 35.81
N VAL A 18 -7.23 -16.04 34.57
CA VAL A 18 -6.62 -15.40 33.39
C VAL A 18 -7.56 -15.55 32.21
N SER A 19 -7.75 -14.47 31.46
CA SER A 19 -8.44 -14.45 30.17
C SER A 19 -7.40 -14.46 29.06
N MET A 20 -7.53 -15.37 28.09
CA MET A 20 -6.54 -15.52 27.02
C MET A 20 -7.19 -15.25 25.67
N ALA A 21 -6.64 -14.28 24.94
CA ALA A 21 -6.97 -14.04 23.55
C ALA A 21 -5.93 -14.72 22.65
N TRP A 22 -6.38 -15.48 21.67
CA TRP A 22 -5.48 -16.20 20.76
C TRP A 22 -5.35 -15.46 19.42
N GLY A 23 -4.13 -15.44 18.90
CA GLY A 23 -3.82 -14.95 17.55
C GLY A 23 -4.19 -15.95 16.46
N LEU A 24 -3.58 -15.76 15.30
CA LEU A 24 -3.78 -16.60 14.12
C LEU A 24 -3.26 -18.03 14.37
N TRP A 25 -4.02 -19.03 13.95
CA TRP A 25 -3.64 -20.45 13.99
C TRP A 25 -3.40 -20.97 12.58
N ASP A 26 -2.53 -21.96 12.45
CA ASP A 26 -2.37 -22.70 11.20
C ASP A 26 -3.70 -23.38 10.81
N GLU A 27 -4.11 -23.22 9.55
CA GLU A 27 -5.35 -23.79 9.01
C GLU A 27 -5.28 -25.32 8.89
N ALA A 28 -4.07 -25.89 8.76
CA ALA A 28 -3.88 -27.34 8.74
C ALA A 28 -4.27 -28.00 10.08
N ASP A 29 -4.12 -27.26 11.17
CA ASP A 29 -4.33 -27.75 12.54
C ASP A 29 -5.63 -27.24 13.19
N SER A 30 -6.37 -26.31 12.55
CA SER A 30 -7.50 -25.63 13.20
C SER A 30 -8.82 -25.71 12.43
N ASN A 31 -9.85 -26.24 13.12
CA ASN A 31 -11.27 -26.04 12.78
C ASN A 31 -11.88 -24.83 13.53
N ILE A 32 -11.01 -24.03 14.17
CA ILE A 32 -11.34 -22.95 15.12
C ILE A 32 -11.22 -21.57 14.47
N SER A 33 -10.36 -21.41 13.46
CA SER A 33 -10.39 -20.26 12.55
C SER A 33 -11.49 -20.52 11.53
N GLY A 34 -12.71 -20.06 11.78
CA GLY A 34 -13.79 -20.14 10.79
C GLY A 34 -13.28 -19.58 9.46
N THR A 35 -13.46 -20.31 8.36
CA THR A 35 -12.81 -20.12 7.05
C THR A 35 -12.52 -18.65 6.73
N MET A 36 -11.36 -18.15 7.16
CA MET A 36 -10.85 -16.85 6.76
C MET A 36 -10.42 -17.00 5.30
N ARG A 37 -10.67 -15.96 4.49
CA ARG A 37 -10.20 -15.98 3.11
C ARG A 37 -8.69 -15.82 3.13
N GLN A 38 -7.99 -16.49 2.22
CA GLN A 38 -6.53 -16.39 2.04
C GLN A 38 -6.02 -14.94 2.05
N SER A 39 -6.77 -14.01 1.44
CA SER A 39 -6.45 -12.57 1.39
C SER A 39 -6.45 -11.87 2.75
N ASP A 40 -7.18 -12.39 3.73
CA ASP A 40 -7.18 -11.86 5.09
C ASP A 40 -6.00 -12.43 5.87
N THR A 41 -5.64 -13.70 5.65
CA THR A 41 -4.43 -14.33 6.19
C THR A 41 -3.15 -13.63 5.70
N ASP A 42 -3.05 -13.32 4.41
CA ASP A 42 -1.90 -12.61 3.82
C ASP A 42 -1.69 -11.23 4.43
N LYS A 43 -2.78 -10.53 4.79
CA LYS A 43 -2.69 -9.24 5.51
C LYS A 43 -2.07 -9.40 6.89
N PHE A 44 -2.41 -10.45 7.63
CA PHE A 44 -1.84 -10.71 8.96
C PHE A 44 -0.35 -11.10 8.86
N ILE A 45 0.00 -11.96 7.90
CA ILE A 45 1.37 -12.39 7.65
C ILE A 45 2.26 -11.22 7.22
N ASN A 46 1.79 -10.37 6.30
CA ASN A 46 2.51 -9.17 5.87
C ASN A 46 2.70 -8.14 7.00
N ARG A 47 1.93 -8.24 8.08
CA ARG A 47 2.05 -7.44 9.31
C ARG A 47 2.91 -8.12 10.39
N GLY A 48 3.49 -9.28 10.09
CA GLY A 48 4.33 -10.05 11.01
C GLY A 48 3.60 -10.94 11.98
N MET A 49 2.28 -11.08 11.88
CA MET A 49 1.56 -12.10 12.64
C MET A 49 1.72 -13.44 11.91
N ARG A 50 2.42 -14.38 12.55
CA ARG A 50 2.61 -15.73 12.01
C ARG A 50 1.53 -16.67 12.55
N PRO A 51 1.04 -17.63 11.74
CA PRO A 51 0.16 -18.67 12.22
C PRO A 51 0.85 -19.51 13.30
N LEU A 52 0.16 -19.73 14.42
CA LEU A 52 0.60 -20.62 15.49
C LEU A 52 0.36 -22.07 15.10
N SER A 53 1.40 -22.89 15.28
CA SER A 53 1.25 -24.35 15.31
C SER A 53 0.58 -24.81 16.61
N ALA A 54 0.01 -26.01 16.61
CA ALA A 54 -0.50 -26.64 17.84
C ALA A 54 0.55 -26.71 18.96
N ALA A 55 1.80 -27.02 18.60
CA ALA A 55 2.89 -27.14 19.55
C ALA A 55 3.26 -25.77 20.17
N ASP A 56 3.40 -24.73 19.35
CA ASP A 56 3.74 -23.39 19.82
C ASP A 56 2.61 -22.76 20.64
N GLY A 57 1.35 -23.03 20.26
CA GLY A 57 0.19 -22.61 21.03
C GLY A 57 0.20 -23.19 22.45
N MET A 58 0.53 -24.47 22.60
CA MET A 58 0.63 -25.10 23.93
C MET A 58 1.76 -24.50 24.77
N LEU A 59 2.91 -24.19 24.17
CA LEU A 59 4.00 -23.52 24.87
C LEU A 59 3.60 -22.11 25.36
N LEU A 60 2.86 -21.36 24.54
CA LEU A 60 2.33 -20.06 24.94
C LEU A 60 1.29 -20.17 26.05
N LEU A 61 0.43 -21.19 26.02
CA LEU A 61 -0.52 -21.46 27.11
C LEU A 61 0.18 -21.71 28.44
N ASP A 62 1.22 -22.55 28.45
CA ASP A 62 1.96 -22.86 29.67
C ASP A 62 2.64 -21.60 30.21
N THR A 63 3.29 -20.83 29.34
CA THR A 63 3.92 -19.55 29.69
C THR A 63 2.89 -18.55 30.26
N ALA A 64 1.71 -18.45 29.64
CA ALA A 64 0.66 -17.54 30.06
C ALA A 64 0.14 -17.80 31.48
N ARG A 65 0.21 -19.05 31.94
CA ARG A 65 -0.20 -19.44 33.30
C ARG A 65 0.80 -19.03 34.37
N GLU A 66 2.05 -18.84 34.00
CA GLU A 66 3.12 -18.38 34.89
C GLU A 66 3.12 -16.85 35.02
N LEU A 67 2.52 -16.14 34.05
CA LEU A 67 2.35 -14.70 34.10
C LEU A 67 1.23 -14.31 35.07
N ASP A 68 1.52 -13.43 36.03
CA ASP A 68 0.50 -12.88 36.93
C ASP A 68 -0.31 -11.75 36.27
N MET A 69 -0.94 -12.07 35.15
CA MET A 69 -1.73 -11.14 34.34
C MET A 69 -3.20 -11.57 34.29
N ALA A 70 -4.11 -10.60 34.37
CA ALA A 70 -5.55 -10.85 34.29
C ALA A 70 -6.00 -11.19 32.85
N THR A 71 -5.37 -10.56 31.87
CA THR A 71 -5.64 -10.76 30.45
C THR A 71 -4.32 -10.81 29.69
N VAL A 72 -4.18 -11.80 28.82
CA VAL A 72 -2.99 -12.00 27.97
C VAL A 72 -3.42 -12.33 26.56
N THR A 73 -2.62 -11.91 25.58
CA THR A 73 -2.81 -12.27 24.18
C THR A 73 -1.65 -13.15 23.72
N LEU A 74 -1.96 -14.32 23.18
CA LEU A 74 -1.02 -15.34 22.75
C LEU A 74 -0.95 -15.34 21.22
N MET A 75 0.16 -14.86 20.68
CA MET A 75 0.38 -14.76 19.24
C MET A 75 1.87 -14.88 18.92
N ASP A 76 2.19 -15.38 17.72
CA ASP A 76 3.54 -15.34 17.19
C ASP A 76 3.73 -14.07 16.32
N MET A 77 4.75 -13.29 16.65
CA MET A 77 5.03 -11.98 16.07
C MET A 77 6.46 -11.93 15.54
N ASP A 78 6.59 -11.82 14.23
CA ASP A 78 7.81 -11.43 13.56
C ASP A 78 7.91 -9.90 13.48
N PHE A 79 8.73 -9.33 14.34
CA PHE A 79 9.00 -7.89 14.35
C PHE A 79 10.00 -7.44 13.26
N SER A 80 10.54 -8.35 12.44
CA SER A 80 11.47 -7.99 11.37
C SER A 80 10.76 -7.48 10.10
N VAL A 81 9.56 -7.98 9.82
CA VAL A 81 8.73 -7.54 8.69
C VAL A 81 8.06 -6.19 8.95
N GLN A 82 7.79 -5.88 10.22
CA GLN A 82 7.36 -4.56 10.62
C GLN A 82 8.58 -3.62 10.57
N HIS A 83 8.70 -2.81 9.51
CA HIS A 83 9.64 -1.67 9.44
C HIS A 83 9.18 -0.59 10.44
N THR A 84 9.19 -0.93 11.72
CA THR A 84 8.72 -0.07 12.79
C THR A 84 9.91 0.73 13.27
N ASP A 85 9.96 1.99 12.85
CA ASP A 85 10.63 3.01 13.64
C ASP A 85 10.11 2.89 15.07
N ALA A 86 11.05 2.72 16.02
CA ALA A 86 10.77 2.41 17.43
C ALA A 86 9.83 3.40 18.16
N THR A 87 9.41 4.47 17.49
CA THR A 87 8.47 5.50 17.91
C THR A 87 6.99 5.13 17.80
N THR A 88 6.61 4.10 17.03
CA THR A 88 5.19 3.82 16.69
C THR A 88 4.53 2.76 17.58
N ILE A 89 5.28 2.10 18.47
CA ILE A 89 4.69 1.24 19.50
C ILE A 89 4.09 2.14 20.60
N PRO A 90 2.76 2.07 20.87
CA PRO A 90 2.15 2.79 21.97
C PRO A 90 2.95 2.58 23.27
N VAL A 91 3.25 3.66 23.98
CA VAL A 91 4.12 3.66 25.19
C VAL A 91 3.67 2.62 26.23
N VAL A 92 2.37 2.30 26.26
CA VAL A 92 1.77 1.30 27.17
C VAL A 92 2.28 -0.12 26.90
N LEU A 93 2.69 -0.44 25.67
CA LEU A 93 3.25 -1.75 25.30
C LEU A 93 4.76 -1.82 25.52
N ARG A 94 5.48 -0.70 25.67
CA ARG A 94 6.95 -0.72 25.85
C ARG A 94 7.41 -1.27 27.19
N ASP A 95 6.58 -1.13 28.23
CA ASP A 95 6.95 -1.52 29.60
C ASP A 95 6.52 -2.96 29.95
N GLN A 96 5.67 -3.58 29.10
CA GLN A 96 5.16 -4.95 29.29
C GLN A 96 5.67 -5.94 28.24
N LEU A 97 6.35 -5.45 27.20
CA LEU A 97 7.06 -6.31 26.26
C LEU A 97 8.43 -6.64 26.84
N THR A 98 8.55 -7.79 27.51
CA THR A 98 9.85 -8.43 27.81
C THR A 98 10.46 -8.94 26.50
N VAL A 99 10.83 -8.04 25.58
CA VAL A 99 11.61 -8.40 24.40
C VAL A 99 13.03 -8.63 24.88
N ALA A 100 13.45 -9.89 24.97
CA ALA A 100 14.86 -10.24 25.03
C ALA A 100 15.52 -9.88 23.69
N ARG A 101 15.86 -8.60 23.47
CA ARG A 101 16.76 -8.17 22.39
C ARG A 101 17.80 -7.17 22.90
N PRO A 102 19.06 -7.28 22.45
CA PRO A 102 20.17 -6.48 22.95
C PRO A 102 19.98 -5.01 22.54
N ARG A 103 19.98 -4.13 23.52
CA ARG A 103 19.94 -2.67 23.33
C ARG A 103 21.15 -2.23 22.51
N ARG A 104 20.96 -1.96 21.21
CA ARG A 104 21.82 -1.02 20.48
C ARG A 104 21.09 0.32 20.39
N ARG A 105 21.45 1.22 21.29
CA ARG A 105 21.04 2.63 21.29
C ARG A 105 21.68 3.29 20.06
N ALA A 106 20.93 3.41 18.98
CA ALA A 106 21.24 4.36 17.92
C ALA A 106 20.39 5.61 18.17
N ALA A 107 21.05 6.73 18.45
CA ALA A 107 20.40 8.02 18.59
C ALA A 107 19.86 8.44 17.20
N LEU A 108 18.54 8.34 17.01
CA LEU A 108 17.87 8.94 15.87
C LEU A 108 17.78 10.44 16.12
N ARG A 109 18.71 11.19 15.52
CA ARG A 109 18.48 12.61 15.19
C ARG A 109 17.29 12.66 14.21
N PRO A 110 16.36 13.61 14.35
CA PRO A 110 15.32 13.82 13.36
C PRO A 110 16.00 14.34 12.09
N ALA A 111 16.24 13.46 11.12
CA ALA A 111 16.69 13.83 9.79
C ALA A 111 15.47 13.90 8.87
N ALA A 112 15.10 15.15 8.54
CA ALA A 112 14.40 15.55 7.33
C ALA A 112 12.99 14.99 7.07
N ALA A 113 12.01 15.45 7.86
CA ALA A 113 10.62 15.53 7.39
C ALA A 113 10.46 16.46 6.14
N ASP A 114 11.50 17.23 5.81
CA ASP A 114 11.51 18.17 4.68
C ASP A 114 12.03 17.57 3.36
N ALA A 115 12.66 16.38 3.36
CA ALA A 115 13.35 15.89 2.15
C ALA A 115 12.42 15.47 1.00
N PRO A 116 11.38 14.64 1.24
CA PRO A 116 10.55 14.15 0.13
C PRO A 116 9.50 15.17 -0.32
N ALA A 117 8.97 16.00 0.58
CA ALA A 117 8.12 17.14 0.23
C ALA A 117 8.85 18.16 -0.66
N ARG A 118 10.14 18.43 -0.38
CA ARG A 118 10.98 19.31 -1.21
C ARG A 118 11.25 18.72 -2.59
N GLN A 119 11.46 17.41 -2.71
CA GLN A 119 11.63 16.75 -4.01
C GLN A 119 10.36 16.85 -4.86
N LEU A 120 9.18 16.67 -4.27
CA LEU A 120 7.90 16.82 -4.97
C LEU A 120 7.64 18.29 -5.38
N SER A 121 8.03 19.26 -4.54
CA SER A 121 7.90 20.69 -4.88
C SER A 121 8.90 21.20 -5.93
N ALA A 122 9.96 20.43 -6.22
CA ALA A 122 10.98 20.77 -7.21
C ALA A 122 10.62 20.28 -8.63
N LEU A 123 9.59 19.45 -8.77
CA LEU A 123 9.10 18.94 -10.05
C LEU A 123 8.18 19.94 -10.74
N PRO A 124 8.10 19.94 -12.08
CA PRO A 124 7.03 20.58 -12.82
C PRO A 124 5.65 20.14 -12.29
N ALA A 125 4.67 21.05 -12.24
CA ALA A 125 3.39 20.80 -11.56
C ALA A 125 2.63 19.54 -12.06
N ALA A 126 2.74 19.22 -13.36
CA ALA A 126 2.15 18.01 -13.93
C ALA A 126 2.85 16.73 -13.44
N GLU A 127 4.19 16.71 -13.43
CA GLU A 127 4.99 15.59 -12.94
C GLU A 127 4.83 15.41 -11.43
N ALA A 128 4.73 16.50 -10.67
CA ALA A 128 4.46 16.46 -9.23
C ALA A 128 3.11 15.80 -8.93
N ARG A 129 2.06 16.12 -9.70
CA ARG A 129 0.74 15.50 -9.54
C ARG A 129 0.74 14.02 -9.90
N ALA A 130 1.39 13.63 -10.99
CA ALA A 130 1.55 12.23 -11.35
C ALA A 130 2.27 11.46 -10.22
N ALA A 131 3.37 12.00 -9.71
CA ALA A 131 4.11 11.40 -8.60
C ALA A 131 3.28 11.29 -7.32
N VAL A 132 2.45 12.30 -6.99
CA VAL A 132 1.53 12.23 -5.84
C VAL A 132 0.46 11.15 -6.03
N ARG A 133 -0.11 11.01 -7.24
CA ARG A 133 -1.09 9.96 -7.55
C ARG A 133 -0.48 8.57 -7.39
N ASP A 134 0.71 8.35 -7.92
CA ASP A 134 1.41 7.07 -7.80
C ASP A 134 1.72 6.76 -6.34
N LEU A 135 2.25 7.74 -5.60
CA LEU A 135 2.53 7.61 -4.17
C LEU A 135 1.28 7.22 -3.36
N VAL A 136 0.15 7.88 -3.63
CA VAL A 136 -1.12 7.59 -2.93
C VAL A 136 -1.61 6.19 -3.30
N ASN A 137 -1.58 5.80 -4.58
CA ASN A 137 -1.99 4.47 -5.03
C ASN A 137 -1.13 3.35 -4.43
N ASP A 138 0.18 3.54 -4.37
CA ASP A 138 1.09 2.58 -3.75
C ASP A 138 0.84 2.48 -2.24
N SER A 139 0.69 3.62 -1.56
CA SER A 139 0.40 3.66 -0.12
C SER A 139 -0.93 2.96 0.22
N LEU A 140 -1.95 3.14 -0.62
CA LEU A 140 -3.24 2.46 -0.50
C LEU A 140 -3.08 0.95 -0.71
N SER A 141 -2.41 0.53 -1.79
CA SER A 141 -2.20 -0.89 -2.12
C SER A 141 -1.46 -1.62 -1.01
N GLU A 142 -0.38 -1.04 -0.50
CA GLU A 142 0.39 -1.62 0.61
C GLU A 142 -0.41 -1.71 1.91
N SER A 143 -1.25 -0.72 2.23
CA SER A 143 -2.10 -0.77 3.43
C SER A 143 -3.14 -1.88 3.40
N LEU A 144 -3.48 -2.34 2.19
CA LEU A 144 -4.34 -3.49 1.96
C LEU A 144 -3.56 -4.81 1.85
N GLY A 145 -2.23 -4.80 1.97
CA GLY A 145 -1.37 -5.95 1.75
C GLY A 145 -1.31 -6.41 0.29
N ARG A 146 -1.65 -5.54 -0.66
CA ARG A 146 -1.58 -5.80 -2.10
C ARG A 146 -0.21 -5.40 -2.65
N VAL A 147 0.16 -5.98 -3.79
CA VAL A 147 1.40 -5.66 -4.51
C VAL A 147 1.34 -4.22 -5.05
N ARG A 148 2.47 -3.51 -5.01
CA ARG A 148 2.65 -2.18 -5.60
C ARG A 148 2.24 -2.15 -7.08
N GLY A 149 1.70 -1.04 -7.55
CA GLY A 149 1.20 -0.91 -8.92
C GLY A 149 -0.17 -1.56 -9.18
N THR A 150 -0.87 -2.03 -8.15
CA THR A 150 -2.28 -2.47 -8.31
C THR A 150 -3.17 -1.25 -8.50
N THR A 151 -3.74 -1.06 -9.69
CA THR A 151 -4.68 0.03 -9.95
C THR A 151 -5.94 -0.13 -9.12
N LEU A 152 -6.15 0.76 -8.15
CA LEU A 152 -7.38 0.82 -7.38
C LEU A 152 -8.44 1.64 -8.12
N PRO A 153 -9.70 1.22 -8.13
CA PRO A 153 -10.76 1.98 -8.80
C PRO A 153 -10.99 3.31 -8.09
N ALA A 154 -10.75 4.40 -8.84
CA ALA A 154 -10.65 5.78 -8.34
C ALA A 154 -11.87 6.27 -7.54
N THR A 155 -13.08 5.88 -7.96
CA THR A 155 -14.35 6.33 -7.39
C THR A 155 -14.96 5.36 -6.39
N THR A 156 -14.36 4.19 -6.20
CA THR A 156 -14.93 3.19 -5.29
C THR A 156 -14.69 3.59 -3.84
N PRO A 157 -15.70 3.48 -2.96
CA PRO A 157 -15.51 3.72 -1.54
C PRO A 157 -14.42 2.81 -0.95
N LEU A 158 -13.50 3.38 -0.17
CA LEU A 158 -12.38 2.65 0.42
C LEU A 158 -12.85 1.49 1.33
N ARG A 159 -13.98 1.67 2.02
CA ARG A 159 -14.63 0.60 2.80
C ARG A 159 -14.99 -0.63 1.97
N ASP A 160 -15.42 -0.43 0.72
CA ASP A 160 -15.82 -1.51 -0.19
C ASP A 160 -14.57 -2.21 -0.76
N LEU A 161 -13.42 -1.53 -0.74
CA LEU A 161 -12.11 -2.09 -1.05
C LEU A 161 -11.47 -2.85 0.12
N GLY A 162 -12.11 -2.85 1.30
CA GLY A 162 -11.66 -3.54 2.50
C GLY A 162 -10.79 -2.68 3.43
N PHE A 163 -10.91 -1.36 3.38
CA PHE A 163 -10.31 -0.49 4.40
C PHE A 163 -11.06 -0.59 5.73
N ASP A 164 -10.28 -0.75 6.80
CA ASP A 164 -10.75 -0.77 8.18
C ASP A 164 -10.03 0.31 9.02
N SER A 165 -10.25 0.30 10.34
CA SER A 165 -9.62 1.28 11.23
C SER A 165 -8.09 1.16 11.29
N LEU A 166 -7.54 -0.04 11.12
CA LEU A 166 -6.11 -0.27 11.17
C LEU A 166 -5.44 0.15 9.85
N SER A 167 -6.00 -0.26 8.71
CA SER A 167 -5.47 0.13 7.39
C SER A 167 -5.57 1.63 7.15
N ALA A 168 -6.58 2.31 7.72
CA ALA A 168 -6.69 3.77 7.70
C ALA A 168 -5.54 4.47 8.45
N VAL A 169 -5.15 3.96 9.63
CA VAL A 169 -4.02 4.49 10.40
C VAL A 169 -2.70 4.23 9.69
N GLU A 170 -2.52 3.04 9.10
CA GLU A 170 -1.33 2.71 8.32
C GLU A 170 -1.19 3.61 7.09
N LEU A 171 -2.26 3.81 6.31
CA LEU A 171 -2.28 4.72 5.17
C LEU A 171 -1.85 6.13 5.59
N ARG A 172 -2.43 6.66 6.67
CA ARG A 172 -2.09 7.98 7.20
C ARG A 172 -0.60 8.07 7.56
N ASN A 173 -0.06 7.05 8.22
CA ASN A 173 1.35 7.02 8.63
C ASN A 173 2.29 6.97 7.42
N ARG A 174 1.98 6.14 6.43
CA ARG A 174 2.75 6.06 5.17
C ARG A 174 2.75 7.40 4.43
N LEU A 175 1.57 7.99 4.24
CA LEU A 175 1.44 9.29 3.58
C LEU A 175 2.17 10.40 4.35
N ASN A 176 2.05 10.45 5.69
CA ASN A 176 2.78 11.43 6.50
C ASN A 176 4.30 11.26 6.36
N ALA A 177 4.81 10.02 6.34
CA ALA A 177 6.23 9.74 6.18
C ALA A 177 6.75 10.16 4.80
N ALA A 178 5.98 9.90 3.75
CA ALA A 178 6.38 10.20 2.37
C ALA A 178 6.18 11.67 1.98
N THR A 179 5.18 12.35 2.54
CA THR A 179 4.86 13.74 2.16
C THR A 179 5.29 14.77 3.19
N GLY A 180 5.69 14.36 4.40
CA GLY A 180 5.95 15.26 5.53
C GLY A 180 4.69 15.94 6.09
N LEU A 181 3.50 15.64 5.54
CA LEU A 181 2.23 16.22 5.98
C LEU A 181 1.78 15.69 7.33
N ARG A 182 0.86 16.42 7.97
CA ARG A 182 0.15 15.98 9.17
C ARG A 182 -1.31 15.69 8.83
N LEU A 183 -1.56 14.54 8.24
CA LEU A 183 -2.91 14.10 7.88
C LEU A 183 -3.71 13.65 9.11
N SER A 184 -5.03 13.85 9.08
CA SER A 184 -5.95 13.49 10.17
C SER A 184 -6.07 11.96 10.34
N THR A 185 -6.36 11.50 11.56
CA THR A 185 -6.74 10.10 11.81
C THR A 185 -8.10 9.72 11.20
N THR A 186 -8.90 10.71 10.82
CA THR A 186 -10.21 10.53 10.16
C THR A 186 -10.12 10.59 8.63
N LEU A 187 -8.91 10.67 8.04
CA LEU A 187 -8.69 10.89 6.60
C LEU A 187 -9.57 10.01 5.70
N VAL A 188 -9.64 8.70 5.96
CA VAL A 188 -10.42 7.74 5.16
C VAL A 188 -11.94 7.95 5.28
N PHE A 189 -12.40 8.54 6.38
CA PHE A 189 -13.81 8.89 6.57
C PHE A 189 -14.16 10.23 5.92
N ASP A 190 -13.26 11.21 6.04
CA ASP A 190 -13.43 12.54 5.46
C ASP A 190 -13.31 12.49 3.92
N HIS A 191 -12.49 11.57 3.41
CA HIS A 191 -12.19 11.37 2.00
C HIS A 191 -12.38 9.89 1.64
N PRO A 192 -13.63 9.45 1.37
CA PRO A 192 -13.96 8.04 1.29
C PRO A 192 -13.57 7.36 -0.02
N THR A 193 -12.98 8.06 -0.99
CA THR A 193 -12.55 7.51 -2.28
C THR A 193 -11.08 7.80 -2.54
N VAL A 194 -10.47 7.01 -3.43
CA VAL A 194 -9.06 7.18 -3.83
C VAL A 194 -8.82 8.58 -4.38
N ASP A 195 -9.68 9.05 -5.30
CA ASP A 195 -9.60 10.41 -5.85
C ASP A 195 -9.76 11.51 -4.80
N ALA A 196 -10.61 11.30 -3.79
CA ALA A 196 -10.79 12.27 -2.73
C ALA A 196 -9.53 12.41 -1.86
N ILE A 197 -8.82 11.30 -1.60
CA ILE A 197 -7.54 11.32 -0.88
C ILE A 197 -6.45 11.97 -1.73
N ILE A 198 -6.35 11.61 -3.02
CA ILE A 198 -5.37 12.21 -3.95
C ILE A 198 -5.53 13.73 -3.96
N ARG A 199 -6.75 14.22 -4.21
CA ARG A 199 -7.04 15.65 -4.22
C ARG A 199 -6.72 16.31 -2.89
N HIS A 200 -7.07 15.69 -1.77
CA HIS A 200 -6.76 16.25 -0.46
C HIS A 200 -5.25 16.39 -0.23
N VAL A 201 -4.45 15.41 -0.68
CA VAL A 201 -2.99 15.48 -0.59
C VAL A 201 -2.43 16.53 -1.56
N GLU A 202 -2.95 16.63 -2.79
CA GLU A 202 -2.61 17.68 -3.75
C GLU A 202 -2.90 19.09 -3.18
N ASP A 203 -4.07 19.29 -2.56
CA ASP A 203 -4.47 20.53 -1.87
C ASP A 203 -3.50 20.88 -0.75
N MET A 204 -3.18 19.90 0.12
CA MET A 204 -2.29 20.08 1.26
C MET A 204 -0.84 20.39 0.85
N LEU A 205 -0.41 19.94 -0.33
CA LEU A 205 0.90 20.24 -0.92
C LEU A 205 0.90 21.56 -1.72
N GLY A 206 -0.23 22.25 -1.85
CA GLY A 206 -0.35 23.46 -2.66
C GLY A 206 -0.29 23.21 -4.16
N LEU A 207 -0.56 21.97 -4.60
CA LEU A 207 -0.61 21.56 -6.01
C LEU A 207 -1.99 21.76 -6.63
N ALA A 208 -2.98 22.18 -5.84
CA ALA A 208 -4.36 22.38 -6.27
C ALA A 208 -4.59 23.63 -7.12
N ASP A 209 -3.66 24.57 -7.13
CA ASP A 209 -3.87 25.92 -7.68
C ASP A 209 -3.21 26.16 -9.04
N GLN A 210 -3.09 25.11 -9.87
CA GLN A 210 -3.04 25.33 -11.32
C GLN A 210 -4.24 24.65 -11.95
N PRO A 211 -5.02 25.36 -12.80
CA PRO A 211 -6.09 24.74 -13.57
C PRO A 211 -5.51 23.47 -14.21
N SER A 212 -6.29 22.38 -14.11
CA SER A 212 -6.03 21.14 -14.85
C SER A 212 -5.57 21.52 -16.25
N ASP A 213 -4.47 20.94 -16.74
CA ASP A 213 -4.13 21.11 -18.15
C ASP A 213 -5.40 20.79 -18.95
N PRO A 214 -5.90 21.65 -19.85
CA PRO A 214 -7.05 21.34 -20.69
C PRO A 214 -6.97 19.93 -21.28
N ARG A 215 -5.76 19.44 -21.55
CA ARG A 215 -5.47 18.09 -22.01
C ARG A 215 -5.89 16.98 -21.03
N ASP A 216 -5.78 17.19 -19.72
CA ASP A 216 -6.21 16.20 -18.71
C ASP A 216 -7.73 16.10 -18.62
N GLN A 217 -8.43 17.22 -18.83
CA GLN A 217 -9.89 17.25 -18.92
C GLN A 217 -10.37 16.60 -20.22
N ASP A 218 -9.71 16.93 -21.33
CA ASP A 218 -9.95 16.33 -22.64
C ASP A 218 -9.73 14.80 -22.58
N ASP A 219 -8.66 14.33 -21.94
CA ASP A 219 -8.35 12.90 -21.77
C ASP A 219 -9.39 12.17 -20.91
N ALA A 220 -9.84 12.78 -19.81
CA ALA A 220 -10.90 12.22 -18.97
C ALA A 220 -12.24 12.16 -19.72
N GLU A 221 -12.56 13.18 -20.51
CA GLU A 221 -13.72 13.20 -21.39
C GLU A 221 -13.63 12.12 -22.48
N ILE A 222 -12.47 11.97 -23.12
CA ILE A 222 -12.21 10.92 -24.11
C ILE A 222 -12.38 9.52 -23.50
N ARG A 223 -11.81 9.25 -22.31
CA ARG A 223 -11.97 7.95 -21.63
C ARG A 223 -13.43 7.64 -21.30
N ARG A 224 -14.18 8.64 -20.86
CA ARG A 224 -15.63 8.50 -20.60
C ARG A 224 -16.39 8.19 -21.89
N LEU A 225 -16.14 8.94 -22.96
CA LEU A 225 -16.77 8.73 -24.26
C LEU A 225 -16.45 7.35 -24.84
N LEU A 226 -15.22 6.87 -24.71
CA LEU A 226 -14.82 5.52 -25.15
C LEU A 226 -15.55 4.41 -24.40
N THR A 227 -15.94 4.64 -23.14
CA THR A 227 -16.69 3.67 -22.34
C THR A 227 -18.18 3.67 -22.70
N GLU A 228 -18.74 4.83 -23.03
CA GLU A 228 -20.17 4.99 -23.36
C GLU A 228 -20.49 4.61 -24.82
N ILE A 229 -19.54 4.70 -25.76
CA ILE A 229 -19.77 4.41 -27.17
C ILE A 229 -19.73 2.89 -27.44
N PRO A 230 -20.79 2.27 -28.01
CA PRO A 230 -20.78 0.86 -28.38
C PRO A 230 -19.69 0.54 -29.42
N ILE A 231 -18.93 -0.55 -29.21
CA ILE A 231 -17.83 -0.98 -30.11
C ILE A 231 -18.26 -1.09 -31.58
N ALA A 232 -19.51 -1.49 -31.85
CA ALA A 232 -20.04 -1.57 -33.22
C ALA A 232 -20.04 -0.21 -33.96
N ARG A 233 -20.18 0.91 -33.23
CA ARG A 233 -20.11 2.27 -33.78
C ARG A 233 -18.66 2.66 -34.07
N LEU A 234 -17.74 2.33 -33.15
CA LEU A 234 -16.30 2.55 -33.34
C LEU A 234 -15.76 1.75 -34.53
N ARG A 235 -16.21 0.50 -34.72
CA ARG A 235 -15.81 -0.37 -35.84
C ARG A 235 -16.31 0.16 -37.19
N ARG A 236 -17.55 0.64 -37.25
CA ARG A 236 -18.09 1.28 -38.48
C ARG A 236 -17.38 2.59 -38.83
N ALA A 237 -16.83 3.29 -37.85
CA ALA A 237 -16.05 4.50 -38.05
C ALA A 237 -14.56 4.23 -38.36
N GLY A 238 -14.13 2.96 -38.37
CA GLY A 238 -12.72 2.58 -38.60
C GLY A 238 -11.77 2.89 -37.45
N VAL A 239 -12.28 3.37 -36.31
CA VAL A 239 -11.46 3.80 -35.17
C VAL A 239 -10.87 2.61 -34.40
N VAL A 240 -11.56 1.46 -34.40
CA VAL A 240 -11.08 0.24 -33.72
C VAL A 240 -9.75 -0.23 -34.30
N ASP A 241 -9.61 -0.18 -35.63
CA ASP A 241 -8.39 -0.66 -36.29
C ASP A 241 -7.21 0.29 -36.02
N MET A 242 -7.45 1.61 -35.95
CA MET A 242 -6.43 2.58 -35.53
C MET A 242 -5.99 2.41 -34.07
N LEU A 243 -6.93 2.13 -33.15
CA LEU A 243 -6.61 1.91 -31.74
C LEU A 243 -5.79 0.63 -31.52
N LEU A 244 -6.06 -0.42 -32.31
CA LEU A 244 -5.28 -1.65 -32.29
C LEU A 244 -3.86 -1.43 -32.84
N ASP A 245 -3.73 -0.66 -33.93
CA ASP A 245 -2.41 -0.33 -34.51
C ASP A 245 -1.57 0.54 -33.57
N LEU A 246 -2.20 1.50 -32.88
CA LEU A 246 -1.56 2.33 -31.84
C LEU A 246 -1.07 1.50 -30.66
N ARG A 247 -1.87 0.53 -30.19
CA ARG A 247 -1.44 -0.40 -29.11
C ARG A 247 -0.23 -1.21 -29.55
N ASP A 248 -0.29 -1.77 -30.77
CA ASP A 248 0.79 -2.60 -31.30
C ASP A 248 2.06 -1.77 -31.61
N GLY A 249 1.93 -0.46 -31.85
CA GLY A 249 3.03 0.50 -31.92
C GLY A 249 3.64 0.81 -30.54
N ALA A 250 2.79 1.02 -29.53
CA ALA A 250 3.22 1.27 -28.14
C ALA A 250 3.91 0.03 -27.53
N ASP A 251 3.42 -1.18 -27.80
CA ASP A 251 4.06 -2.43 -27.38
C ASP A 251 5.44 -2.63 -28.04
N ARG A 252 5.64 -2.13 -29.28
CA ARG A 252 6.95 -2.13 -29.95
C ARG A 252 7.91 -1.10 -29.37
N ALA A 253 7.42 0.08 -28.99
CA ALA A 253 8.21 1.08 -28.29
C ALA A 253 8.63 0.61 -26.89
N ALA A 254 7.75 -0.10 -26.18
CA ALA A 254 8.03 -0.66 -24.85
C ALA A 254 8.92 -1.91 -24.87
N SER A 255 8.95 -2.66 -25.98
CA SER A 255 9.85 -3.82 -26.19
C SER A 255 11.20 -3.45 -26.83
N GLY A 256 11.39 -2.20 -27.24
CA GLY A 256 12.68 -1.62 -27.60
C GLY A 256 13.52 -1.30 -26.35
N GLY A 257 14.09 -2.33 -25.72
CA GLY A 257 15.16 -2.14 -24.74
C GLY A 257 16.32 -1.32 -25.33
N PRO A 258 17.14 -0.65 -24.49
CA PRO A 258 18.22 0.20 -24.98
C PRO A 258 19.13 -0.64 -25.88
N VAL A 259 19.29 -0.20 -27.13
CA VAL A 259 20.24 -0.84 -28.06
C VAL A 259 21.61 -0.72 -27.41
N ASP A 260 22.17 -1.86 -27.01
CA ASP A 260 23.46 -1.91 -26.36
C ASP A 260 24.51 -1.38 -27.36
N ALA A 261 25.42 -0.51 -26.92
CA ALA A 261 26.40 0.10 -27.82
C ALA A 261 27.31 -0.95 -28.50
N ALA A 262 27.32 -2.18 -27.96
CA ALA A 262 27.96 -3.35 -28.56
C ALA A 262 27.24 -3.87 -29.82
N ASP A 263 25.92 -3.77 -29.92
CA ASP A 263 25.15 -4.27 -31.06
C ASP A 263 25.31 -3.38 -32.30
N LEU A 264 25.43 -2.06 -32.12
CA LEU A 264 25.70 -1.10 -33.20
C LEU A 264 27.01 -1.37 -33.94
N ALA A 265 28.01 -1.96 -33.27
CA ALA A 265 29.31 -2.28 -33.86
C ALA A 265 29.31 -3.57 -34.70
N THR A 266 28.29 -4.42 -34.55
CA THR A 266 28.14 -5.70 -35.26
C THR A 266 27.03 -5.70 -36.32
N MET A 267 26.25 -4.62 -36.42
CA MET A 267 25.19 -4.50 -37.43
C MET A 267 25.77 -4.35 -38.83
N ASP A 268 25.14 -5.04 -39.79
CA ASP A 268 25.44 -4.86 -41.19
C ASP A 268 25.03 -3.45 -41.68
N VAL A 269 25.64 -3.00 -42.77
CA VAL A 269 25.44 -1.65 -43.33
C VAL A 269 23.99 -1.42 -43.78
N GLU A 270 23.27 -2.45 -44.20
CA GLU A 270 21.88 -2.35 -44.65
C GLU A 270 20.93 -2.10 -43.48
N SER A 271 21.21 -2.73 -42.34
CA SER A 271 20.50 -2.54 -41.08
C SER A 271 20.72 -1.16 -40.47
N LEU A 272 21.94 -0.60 -40.58
CA LEU A 272 22.24 0.79 -40.17
C LEU A 272 21.50 1.83 -41.01
N VAL A 273 21.39 1.61 -42.33
CA VAL A 273 20.66 2.52 -43.22
C VAL A 273 19.16 2.53 -42.93
N ARG A 274 18.56 1.39 -42.57
CA ARG A 274 17.16 1.32 -42.14
C ARG A 274 16.90 2.03 -40.81
N LEU A 275 17.86 2.01 -39.88
CA LEU A 275 17.73 2.69 -38.59
C LEU A 275 17.76 4.23 -38.79
N ALA A 276 18.71 4.72 -39.58
CA ALA A 276 18.85 6.16 -39.85
C ALA A 276 17.71 6.76 -40.68
N THR A 277 17.06 5.96 -41.53
CA THR A 277 15.90 6.44 -42.32
C THR A 277 14.60 6.45 -41.53
N ARG A 278 14.48 5.70 -40.43
CA ARG A 278 13.32 5.77 -39.52
C ARG A 278 13.25 7.09 -38.75
N ASP A 279 14.38 7.59 -38.25
CA ASP A 279 14.46 8.85 -37.51
C ASP A 279 14.11 10.08 -38.38
N ILE A 280 14.37 10.01 -39.69
CA ILE A 280 14.12 11.14 -40.60
C ILE A 280 12.62 11.31 -40.92
N THR A 281 11.83 10.23 -40.84
CA THR A 281 10.38 10.28 -41.12
C THR A 281 9.50 10.72 -39.95
N GLU A 282 10.02 10.82 -38.72
CA GLU A 282 9.26 11.31 -37.55
C GLU A 282 9.38 12.82 -37.30
N THR A 283 10.14 13.57 -38.12
CA THR A 283 10.35 15.03 -37.93
C THR A 283 9.72 15.91 -39.04
N LEU A 284 8.77 15.41 -39.82
CA LEU A 284 7.97 16.19 -40.79
C LEU A 284 6.49 15.90 -40.65
#